data_AF-A0A9E5I0Q4-F1
#
_entry.id   AF-A0A9E5I0Q4-F1
#
_cell.length_a   1.000
_cell.length_b   1.000
_cell.length_c   1.000
_cell.angle_alpha   90.00
_cell.angle_beta   90.00
_cell.angle_gamma   90.00
#
_symmetry.space_group_name_H-M   'P 1'
#
loop_
_entity.id
_entity.type
_entity.pdbx_description
1 polymer ?
#
loop_
_entity_poly.entity_id
_entity_poly.type
_entity_poly.pdbx_seq_one_letter_code
_entity_poly.pdbx_strand_id
1 'polypeptide(L)'
;MAYDSKTLLNYWAQKPLSRRSLLVAAAASAFANTALGKAVGATPSIANVILGRPTNNSIAVSILAAEKINAFVEYGYTKTKYTEKSPTVSIEPNTPGVIDLAGLRANSKIYYRIQYAAGSSKTFQPSKQNSFSTAKKAASTFAFTVHGDTHPERNGKMFNSELYYVTMANVAGQQPDFHILMGDDFSIDPLIGKGQ
;
A
#
# COMPACT_ATOMS: atom_id res chain seq x y z
N MET A 1 19.23 -7.65 44.40
CA MET A 1 19.36 -7.74 42.92
C MET A 1 18.89 -9.11 42.49
N ALA A 2 17.82 -9.17 41.70
CA ALA A 2 17.19 -10.42 41.26
C ALA A 2 18.19 -11.29 40.48
N TYR A 3 18.08 -12.61 40.62
CA TYR A 3 18.98 -13.61 40.02
C TYR A 3 19.25 -13.33 38.52
N ASP A 4 18.23 -12.86 37.79
CA ASP A 4 18.30 -12.48 36.37
C ASP A 4 19.28 -11.34 36.04
N SER A 5 19.44 -10.36 36.91
CA SER A 5 20.38 -9.25 36.67
C SER A 5 21.84 -9.72 36.69
N LYS A 6 22.17 -10.74 37.48
CA LYS A 6 23.52 -11.33 37.55
C LYS A 6 23.81 -12.19 36.31
N THR A 7 22.81 -12.89 35.80
CA THR A 7 22.93 -13.71 34.58
C THR A 7 23.17 -12.84 33.34
N LEU A 8 22.44 -11.73 33.22
CA LEU A 8 22.64 -10.76 32.14
C LEU A 8 24.03 -10.11 32.21
N LEU A 9 24.44 -9.62 33.38
CA LEU A 9 25.76 -9.02 33.56
C LEU A 9 26.91 -10.00 33.23
N ASN A 10 26.79 -11.26 33.63
CA ASN A 10 27.77 -12.30 33.29
C ASN A 10 27.80 -12.61 31.77
N TYR A 11 26.65 -12.63 31.11
CA TYR A 11 26.56 -12.89 29.67
C TYR A 11 27.18 -11.74 28.85
N TRP A 12 26.95 -10.49 29.27
CA TRP A 12 27.54 -9.30 28.64
C TRP A 12 29.05 -9.20 28.86
N ALA A 13 29.54 -9.65 30.02
CA ALA A 13 30.97 -9.72 30.30
C ALA A 13 31.68 -10.80 29.45
N GLN A 14 31.00 -11.90 29.11
CA GLN A 14 31.55 -12.99 28.29
C GLN A 14 31.54 -12.68 26.78
N LYS A 15 30.65 -11.82 26.30
CA LYS A 15 30.59 -11.37 24.90
C LYS A 15 30.46 -9.84 24.83
N PRO A 16 31.53 -9.10 25.11
CA PRO A 16 31.48 -7.63 25.08
C PRO A 16 31.12 -7.16 23.67
N LEU A 17 30.17 -6.22 23.58
CA LEU A 17 29.83 -5.55 22.33
C LEU A 17 31.09 -4.86 21.78
N SER A 18 31.64 -5.41 20.71
CA SER A 18 32.81 -4.84 20.04
C SER A 18 32.43 -3.58 19.26
N ARG A 19 33.39 -2.67 19.05
CA ARG A 19 33.23 -1.51 18.15
C ARG A 19 32.79 -1.94 16.75
N ARG A 20 33.29 -3.09 16.28
CA ARG A 20 32.92 -3.67 14.98
C ARG A 20 31.44 -4.07 14.93
N SER A 21 30.91 -4.72 15.96
CA SER A 21 29.48 -5.07 16.04
C SER A 21 28.59 -3.83 16.13
N LEU A 22 29.05 -2.75 16.78
CA LEU A 22 28.32 -1.49 16.87
C LEU A 22 28.28 -0.76 15.52
N LEU A 23 29.40 -0.74 14.80
CA LEU A 23 29.48 -0.17 13.44
C LEU A 23 28.65 -0.98 12.43
N VAL A 24 28.66 -2.31 12.53
CA VAL A 24 27.81 -3.17 11.68
C VAL A 24 26.33 -2.93 11.96
N ALA A 25 25.93 -2.81 13.24
CA ALA A 25 24.55 -2.49 13.60
C ALA A 25 24.12 -1.10 13.10
N ALA A 26 24.99 -0.09 13.21
CA ALA A 26 24.75 1.25 12.70
C ALA A 26 24.64 1.27 11.16
N ALA A 27 25.53 0.57 10.46
CA ALA A 27 25.52 0.47 9.01
C ALA A 27 24.28 -0.29 8.49
N ALA A 28 23.90 -1.40 9.15
CA ALA A 28 22.68 -2.15 8.82
C ALA A 28 21.42 -1.29 9.06
N SER A 29 21.38 -0.52 10.15
CA SER A 29 20.27 0.38 10.46
C SER A 29 20.18 1.54 9.47
N ALA A 30 21.32 2.13 9.10
CA ALA A 30 21.38 3.17 8.08
C ALA A 30 20.91 2.64 6.72
N PHE A 31 21.41 1.47 6.32
CA PHE A 31 21.01 0.80 5.07
C PHE A 31 19.52 0.45 5.07
N ALA A 32 18.98 -0.13 6.14
CA ALA A 32 17.55 -0.47 6.26
C ALA A 32 16.63 0.75 6.15
N ASN A 33 17.11 1.94 6.50
CA ASN A 33 16.36 3.19 6.35
C ASN A 33 16.38 3.78 4.94
N THR A 34 17.30 3.34 4.07
CA THR A 34 17.35 3.77 2.66
C THR A 34 16.21 3.18 1.84
N ALA A 35 15.94 3.78 0.66
CA ALA A 35 14.97 3.23 -0.29
C ALA A 35 15.34 1.81 -0.74
N LEU A 36 16.63 1.54 -0.96
CA LEU A 36 17.15 0.22 -1.34
C LEU A 36 16.97 -0.81 -0.22
N GLY A 37 17.30 -0.46 1.03
CA GLY A 37 17.12 -1.38 2.17
C GLY A 37 15.65 -1.69 2.45
N LYS A 38 14.75 -0.71 2.27
CA LYS A 38 13.31 -0.93 2.34
C LYS A 38 12.79 -1.82 1.20
N ALA A 39 13.36 -1.70 0.01
CA ALA A 39 13.00 -2.52 -1.15
C ALA A 39 13.49 -3.98 -1.03
N VAL A 40 14.69 -4.20 -0.48
CA VAL A 40 15.26 -5.56 -0.26
C VAL A 40 14.45 -6.35 0.78
N GLY A 41 13.85 -5.68 1.77
CA GLY A 41 12.94 -6.31 2.74
C GLY A 41 11.48 -6.38 2.29
N ALA A 42 11.12 -5.81 1.14
CA ALA A 42 9.74 -5.78 0.67
C ALA A 42 9.39 -7.13 0.02
N THR A 43 8.47 -7.88 0.64
CA THR A 43 7.80 -8.97 -0.04
C THR A 43 6.98 -8.37 -1.20
N PRO A 44 7.13 -8.86 -2.45
CA PRO A 44 6.32 -8.37 -3.56
C PRO A 44 4.83 -8.51 -3.19
N SER A 45 4.06 -7.45 -3.46
CA SER A 45 2.62 -7.46 -3.17
C SER A 45 1.96 -8.52 -4.03
N ILE A 46 1.33 -9.51 -3.40
CA ILE A 46 0.59 -10.59 -4.11
C ILE A 46 -0.63 -10.03 -4.86
N ALA A 47 -1.10 -8.84 -4.46
CA ALA A 47 -2.20 -8.15 -5.11
C ALA A 47 -1.95 -6.64 -5.27
N ASN A 48 -2.47 -6.09 -6.36
CA ASN A 48 -2.63 -4.67 -6.58
C ASN A 48 -4.00 -4.24 -6.09
N VAL A 49 -4.08 -3.09 -5.42
CA VAL A 49 -5.33 -2.56 -4.86
C VAL A 49 -5.56 -1.16 -5.38
N ILE A 50 -6.76 -0.93 -5.92
CA ILE A 50 -7.23 0.39 -6.34
C ILE A 50 -8.57 0.66 -5.65
N LEU A 51 -8.69 1.86 -5.09
CA LEU A 51 -9.94 2.33 -4.50
C LEU A 51 -10.76 3.07 -5.55
N GLY A 52 -12.07 2.87 -5.54
CA GLY A 52 -13.00 3.52 -6.45
C GLY A 52 -14.35 3.79 -5.80
N ARG A 53 -15.19 4.54 -6.52
CA ARG A 53 -16.56 4.88 -6.10
C ARG A 53 -16.68 5.37 -4.65
N PRO A 54 -15.82 6.28 -4.14
CA PRO A 54 -15.95 6.78 -2.79
C PRO A 54 -17.24 7.60 -2.65
N THR A 55 -17.97 7.40 -1.56
CA THR A 55 -19.13 8.22 -1.19
C THR A 55 -18.91 8.83 0.20
N ASN A 56 -19.97 9.37 0.81
CA ASN A 56 -19.94 9.77 2.21
C ASN A 56 -19.94 8.57 3.18
N ASN A 57 -20.28 7.36 2.76
CA ASN A 57 -20.44 6.21 3.64
C ASN A 57 -20.00 4.86 3.04
N SER A 58 -19.39 4.87 1.86
CA SER A 58 -18.96 3.65 1.18
C SER A 58 -17.73 3.88 0.30
N ILE A 59 -17.04 2.78 -0.01
CA ILE A 59 -15.97 2.73 -0.99
C ILE A 59 -15.89 1.33 -1.61
N ALA A 60 -15.45 1.26 -2.87
CA ALA A 60 -15.13 0.01 -3.53
C ALA A 60 -13.62 -0.25 -3.46
N VAL A 61 -13.25 -1.45 -3.01
CA VAL A 61 -11.87 -1.93 -2.98
C VAL A 61 -11.69 -2.95 -4.11
N SER A 62 -11.06 -2.52 -5.21
CA SER A 62 -10.74 -3.39 -6.34
C SER A 62 -9.37 -4.03 -6.13
N ILE A 63 -9.30 -5.35 -6.20
CA ILE A 63 -8.12 -6.15 -5.88
C ILE A 63 -7.81 -7.05 -7.08
N LEU A 64 -6.62 -6.90 -7.66
CA LEU A 64 -6.11 -7.74 -8.74
C LEU A 64 -4.94 -8.58 -8.23
N ALA A 65 -5.04 -9.90 -8.33
CA ALA A 65 -4.02 -10.82 -7.84
C ALA A 65 -3.37 -11.62 -8.99
N ALA A 66 -2.09 -11.95 -8.84
CA ALA A 66 -1.34 -12.76 -9.81
C ALA A 66 -1.65 -14.27 -9.69
N GLU A 67 -2.16 -14.69 -8.54
CA GLU A 67 -2.57 -16.05 -8.24
C GLU A 67 -3.93 -16.06 -7.55
N LYS A 68 -4.55 -17.24 -7.44
CA LYS A 68 -5.84 -17.38 -6.77
C LYS A 68 -5.66 -17.09 -5.28
N ILE A 69 -6.43 -16.13 -4.76
CA ILE A 69 -6.42 -15.78 -3.34
C ILE A 69 -7.83 -15.75 -2.77
N ASN A 70 -7.96 -16.07 -1.49
CA ASN A 70 -9.10 -15.64 -0.70
C ASN A 70 -8.72 -14.38 0.05
N ALA A 71 -9.55 -13.34 -0.02
CA ALA A 71 -9.25 -12.04 0.55
C ALA A 71 -10.44 -11.43 1.28
N PHE A 72 -10.17 -10.67 2.34
CA PHE A 72 -11.13 -9.76 2.96
C PHE A 72 -10.42 -8.49 3.40
N VAL A 73 -11.18 -7.42 3.66
CA VAL A 73 -10.66 -6.15 4.14
C VAL A 73 -10.89 -6.04 5.64
N GLU A 74 -9.85 -5.75 6.41
CA GLU A 74 -9.98 -5.28 7.80
C GLU A 74 -9.81 -3.76 7.81
N TYR A 75 -10.67 -3.06 8.53
CA TYR A 75 -10.64 -1.60 8.58
C TYR A 75 -11.07 -1.03 9.93
N GLY A 76 -10.65 0.21 10.19
CA GLY A 76 -10.92 0.92 11.43
C GLY A 76 -10.59 2.40 11.35
N TYR A 77 -10.91 3.12 12.42
CA TYR A 77 -10.79 4.59 12.48
C TYR A 77 -9.53 5.06 13.20
N THR A 78 -8.66 4.13 13.62
CA THR A 78 -7.35 4.44 14.19
C THR A 78 -6.28 3.63 13.46
N LYS A 79 -5.02 4.11 13.50
CA LYS A 79 -3.91 3.42 12.83
C LYS A 79 -3.61 2.04 13.40
N THR A 80 -3.96 1.78 14.66
CA THR A 80 -3.51 0.61 15.43
C THR A 80 -4.62 -0.40 15.69
N LYS A 81 -5.89 -0.08 15.39
CA LYS A 81 -7.01 -0.96 15.68
C LYS A 81 -7.99 -1.02 14.50
N TYR A 82 -8.11 -2.23 13.94
CA TYR A 82 -9.15 -2.59 12.98
C TYR A 82 -10.31 -3.19 13.76
N THR A 83 -11.49 -2.57 13.66
CA THR A 83 -12.68 -2.99 14.41
C THR A 83 -13.70 -3.70 13.53
N GLU A 84 -13.59 -3.54 12.22
CA GLU A 84 -14.53 -4.05 11.24
C GLU A 84 -13.80 -4.91 10.20
N LYS A 85 -14.54 -5.82 9.58
CA LYS A 85 -14.07 -6.62 8.45
C LYS A 85 -15.16 -6.86 7.42
N SER A 86 -14.78 -6.97 6.16
CA SER A 86 -15.67 -7.42 5.09
C SER A 86 -15.89 -8.94 5.12
N PRO A 87 -16.88 -9.45 4.39
CA PRO A 87 -16.91 -10.84 3.98
C PRO A 87 -15.64 -11.22 3.18
N THR A 88 -15.30 -12.51 3.21
CA THR A 88 -14.23 -13.07 2.38
C THR A 88 -14.73 -13.32 0.97
N VAL A 89 -13.94 -12.92 -0.02
CA VAL A 89 -14.17 -13.18 -1.43
C VAL A 89 -13.03 -14.02 -2.00
N SER A 90 -13.33 -14.86 -2.99
CA SER A 90 -12.30 -15.54 -3.77
C SER A 90 -11.99 -14.71 -5.01
N ILE A 91 -10.71 -14.51 -5.29
CA ILE A 91 -10.21 -13.69 -6.39
C ILE A 91 -9.38 -14.61 -7.28
N GLU A 92 -9.80 -14.74 -8.53
CA GLU A 92 -9.10 -15.53 -9.53
C GLU A 92 -7.91 -14.76 -10.12
N PRO A 93 -6.85 -15.45 -10.60
CA PRO A 93 -5.71 -14.80 -11.22
C PRO A 93 -6.12 -13.85 -12.34
N ASN A 94 -5.53 -12.65 -12.37
CA ASN A 94 -5.73 -11.63 -13.41
C ASN A 94 -7.18 -11.15 -13.59
N THR A 95 -8.07 -11.45 -12.64
CA THR A 95 -9.46 -10.99 -12.64
C THR A 95 -9.70 -10.12 -11.41
N PRO A 96 -10.04 -8.83 -11.56
CA PRO A 96 -10.31 -7.97 -10.41
C PRO A 96 -11.48 -8.47 -9.56
N GLY A 97 -11.24 -8.72 -8.28
CA GLY A 97 -12.29 -8.89 -7.28
C GLY A 97 -12.62 -7.56 -6.63
N VAL A 98 -13.91 -7.24 -6.48
CA VAL A 98 -14.36 -5.98 -5.86
C VAL A 98 -15.05 -6.28 -4.53
N ILE A 99 -14.57 -5.62 -3.47
CA ILE A 99 -15.20 -5.65 -2.15
C ILE A 99 -15.78 -4.26 -1.86
N ASP A 100 -17.10 -4.20 -1.68
CA ASP A 100 -17.78 -2.97 -1.29
C ASP A 100 -17.85 -2.86 0.23
N LEU A 101 -17.25 -1.78 0.75
CA LEU A 101 -17.40 -1.40 2.15
C LEU A 101 -18.52 -0.37 2.24
N ALA A 102 -19.54 -0.66 3.04
CA ALA A 102 -20.70 0.21 3.25
C ALA A 102 -20.88 0.49 4.75
N GLY A 103 -21.70 1.51 5.08
CA GLY A 103 -21.95 1.90 6.47
C GLY A 103 -20.75 2.57 7.15
N LEU A 104 -19.81 3.13 6.37
CA LEU A 104 -18.67 3.86 6.86
C LEU A 104 -19.10 5.19 7.50
N ARG A 105 -18.37 5.64 8.53
CA ARG A 105 -18.59 6.96 9.11
C ARG A 105 -18.25 8.05 8.09
N ALA A 106 -19.15 8.99 7.91
CA ALA A 106 -18.92 10.16 7.06
C ALA A 106 -17.79 11.06 7.60
N ASN A 107 -17.17 11.83 6.70
CA ASN A 107 -16.11 12.79 7.03
C ASN A 107 -15.00 12.19 7.93
N SER A 108 -14.60 10.96 7.65
CA SER A 108 -13.67 10.19 8.50
C SER A 108 -12.50 9.67 7.69
N LYS A 109 -11.32 9.59 8.31
CA LYS A 109 -10.18 8.84 7.78
C LYS A 109 -10.27 7.40 8.27
N ILE A 110 -10.19 6.45 7.35
CA ILE A 110 -10.28 5.02 7.60
C ILE A 110 -8.93 4.39 7.26
N TYR A 111 -8.41 3.59 8.17
CA TYR A 111 -7.22 2.76 7.96
C TYR A 111 -7.68 1.36 7.62
N TYR A 112 -7.08 0.76 6.60
CA TYR A 112 -7.45 -0.57 6.14
C TYR A 112 -6.23 -1.37 5.70
N ARG A 113 -6.38 -2.68 5.66
CA ARG A 113 -5.46 -3.61 5.02
C ARG A 113 -6.24 -4.79 4.44
N ILE A 114 -5.67 -5.41 3.42
CA ILE A 114 -6.21 -6.65 2.87
C ILE A 114 -5.60 -7.80 3.67
N GLN A 115 -6.45 -8.69 4.16
CA GLN A 115 -6.05 -9.99 4.65
C GLN A 115 -6.22 -10.97 3.49
N TYR A 116 -5.18 -11.71 3.13
CA TYR A 116 -5.25 -12.65 2.01
C TYR A 116 -4.62 -14.01 2.37
N ALA A 117 -5.11 -15.06 1.72
CA ALA A 117 -4.56 -16.40 1.78
C ALA A 117 -4.44 -16.97 0.35
N ALA A 118 -3.23 -17.39 -0.03
CA ALA A 118 -2.94 -17.91 -1.36
C ALA A 118 -3.38 -19.37 -1.52
N GLY A 119 -3.94 -19.69 -2.69
CA GLY A 119 -4.37 -21.04 -3.05
C GLY A 119 -5.37 -21.63 -2.04
N SER A 120 -5.03 -22.78 -1.48
CA SER A 120 -5.83 -23.49 -0.46
C SER A 120 -5.43 -23.17 0.98
N SER A 121 -4.51 -22.23 1.20
CA SER A 121 -4.10 -21.82 2.54
C SER A 121 -5.31 -21.32 3.34
N LYS A 122 -5.37 -21.73 4.61
CA LYS A 122 -6.35 -21.21 5.59
C LYS A 122 -5.76 -20.08 6.44
N THR A 123 -4.46 -19.84 6.32
CA THR A 123 -3.76 -18.82 7.09
C THR A 123 -3.74 -17.52 6.29
N PHE A 124 -4.44 -16.51 6.79
CA PHE A 124 -4.45 -15.17 6.23
C PHE A 124 -3.22 -14.38 6.68
N GLN A 125 -2.65 -13.62 5.75
CA GLN A 125 -1.54 -12.70 6.00
C GLN A 125 -1.95 -11.26 5.67
N PRO A 126 -1.45 -10.27 6.43
CA PRO A 126 -1.75 -8.87 6.19
C PRO A 126 -0.95 -8.28 5.04
N SER A 127 -1.63 -7.51 4.19
CA SER A 127 -1.00 -6.54 3.31
C SER A 127 -0.45 -5.35 4.10
N LYS A 128 0.29 -4.49 3.40
CA LYS A 128 0.60 -3.14 3.90
C LYS A 128 -0.68 -2.42 4.31
N GLN A 129 -0.63 -1.71 5.43
CA GLN A 129 -1.69 -0.81 5.87
C GLN A 129 -1.75 0.43 4.96
N ASN A 130 -2.97 0.76 4.55
CA ASN A 130 -3.30 1.94 3.76
C ASN A 130 -4.41 2.75 4.44
N SER A 131 -4.78 3.88 3.86
CA SER A 131 -5.89 4.68 4.35
C SER A 131 -6.62 5.41 3.23
N PHE A 132 -7.88 5.72 3.46
CA PHE A 132 -8.69 6.60 2.62
C PHE A 132 -9.59 7.48 3.49
N SER A 133 -10.27 8.44 2.88
CA SER A 133 -11.27 9.28 3.55
C SER A 133 -12.63 9.09 2.89
N THR A 134 -13.71 9.05 3.69
CA THR A 134 -15.05 9.31 3.17
C THR A 134 -15.21 10.78 2.82
N ALA A 135 -16.20 11.11 1.99
CA ALA A 135 -16.47 12.48 1.58
C ALA A 135 -16.55 13.44 2.80
N LYS A 136 -15.92 14.61 2.67
CA LYS A 136 -15.97 15.64 3.70
C LYS A 136 -17.39 16.16 3.86
N LYS A 137 -17.72 16.66 5.05
CA LYS A 137 -18.98 17.38 5.26
C LYS A 137 -18.98 18.68 4.44
N ALA A 138 -20.17 19.15 4.07
CA ALA A 138 -20.34 20.44 3.39
C ALA A 138 -19.62 21.57 4.16
N ALA A 139 -19.10 22.55 3.41
CA ALA A 139 -18.31 23.67 3.92
C ALA A 139 -16.99 23.29 4.63
N SER A 140 -16.49 22.06 4.44
CA SER A 140 -15.13 21.70 4.85
C SER A 140 -14.16 21.80 3.68
N THR A 141 -12.94 22.26 3.96
CA THR A 141 -11.85 22.20 3.00
C THR A 141 -11.49 20.74 2.71
N PHE A 142 -11.19 20.46 1.45
CA PHE A 142 -10.65 19.19 0.98
C PHE A 142 -9.54 19.46 -0.05
N ALA A 143 -8.67 18.48 -0.23
CA ALA A 143 -7.63 18.52 -1.27
C ALA A 143 -7.84 17.35 -2.24
N PHE A 144 -7.63 17.59 -3.51
CA PHE A 144 -7.67 16.56 -4.54
C PHE A 144 -6.56 16.80 -5.55
N THR A 145 -6.19 15.76 -6.26
CA THR A 145 -5.25 15.84 -7.38
C THR A 145 -5.94 15.37 -8.65
N VAL A 146 -5.47 15.87 -9.79
CA VAL A 146 -5.98 15.55 -11.11
C VAL A 146 -4.82 15.14 -11.99
N HIS A 147 -4.99 14.06 -12.75
CA HIS A 147 -4.00 13.53 -13.68
C HIS A 147 -4.68 12.91 -14.91
N GLY A 148 -3.95 12.74 -16.01
CA GLY A 148 -4.45 12.19 -17.27
C GLY A 148 -3.33 12.06 -18.29
N ASP A 149 -3.65 11.51 -19.46
CA ASP A 149 -2.74 11.41 -20.62
C ASP A 149 -1.44 10.63 -20.29
N THR A 150 -1.53 9.64 -19.40
CA THR A 150 -0.35 8.93 -18.88
C THR A 150 0.35 8.10 -19.97
N HIS A 151 -0.39 7.39 -20.82
CA HIS A 151 0.12 6.55 -21.91
C HIS A 151 1.32 5.63 -21.57
N PRO A 152 1.28 4.80 -20.50
CA PRO A 152 2.41 3.93 -20.13
C PRO A 152 2.75 2.90 -21.22
N GLU A 153 1.82 2.60 -22.14
CA GLU A 153 2.05 1.76 -23.32
C GLU A 153 3.03 2.40 -24.34
N ARG A 154 3.29 3.71 -24.25
CA ARG A 154 4.16 4.46 -25.18
C ARG A 154 5.56 4.74 -24.62
N ASN A 155 6.07 3.80 -23.82
CA ASN A 155 7.34 3.93 -23.11
C ASN A 155 8.51 4.33 -24.02
N GLY A 156 9.29 5.32 -23.59
CA GLY A 156 10.48 5.81 -24.29
C GLY A 156 10.20 6.74 -25.47
N LYS A 157 8.93 6.98 -25.83
CA LYS A 157 8.54 7.97 -26.85
C LYS A 157 7.69 9.09 -26.28
N MET A 158 6.51 8.74 -25.77
CA MET A 158 5.52 9.67 -25.23
C MET A 158 5.25 9.44 -23.74
N PHE A 159 5.94 8.46 -23.15
CA PHE A 159 5.91 8.18 -21.72
C PHE A 159 7.32 8.04 -21.18
N ASN A 160 7.56 8.68 -20.03
CA ASN A 160 8.76 8.52 -19.23
C ASN A 160 8.35 8.00 -17.85
N SER A 161 8.76 6.78 -17.53
CA SER A 161 8.41 6.09 -16.29
C SER A 161 8.99 6.75 -15.04
N GLU A 162 10.16 7.36 -15.13
CA GLU A 162 10.79 8.07 -14.00
C GLU A 162 10.01 9.35 -13.67
N LEU A 163 9.60 10.13 -14.68
CA LEU A 163 8.76 11.30 -14.50
C LEU A 163 7.40 10.93 -13.92
N TYR A 164 6.78 9.87 -14.42
CA TYR A 164 5.52 9.36 -13.87
C TYR A 164 5.67 8.96 -12.40
N TYR A 165 6.74 8.23 -12.05
CA TYR A 165 7.02 7.87 -10.66
C TYR A 165 7.19 9.10 -9.77
N VAL A 166 7.92 10.12 -10.21
CA VAL A 166 8.09 11.38 -9.47
C VAL A 166 6.75 12.09 -9.29
N THR A 167 5.93 12.17 -10.34
CA THR A 167 4.57 12.74 -10.26
C THR A 167 3.72 12.00 -9.24
N MET A 168 3.67 10.67 -9.29
CA MET A 168 2.88 9.88 -8.35
C MET A 168 3.43 9.93 -6.93
N ALA A 169 4.75 10.03 -6.75
CA ALA A 169 5.36 10.25 -5.44
C ALA A 169 4.99 11.62 -4.86
N ASN A 170 4.94 12.67 -5.67
CA ASN A 170 4.48 14.00 -5.26
C ASN A 170 3.00 13.98 -4.88
N VAL A 171 2.14 13.33 -5.68
CA VAL A 171 0.72 13.12 -5.36
C VAL A 171 0.57 12.38 -4.03
N ALA A 172 1.30 11.28 -3.83
CA ALA A 172 1.25 10.51 -2.60
C ALA A 172 1.75 11.32 -1.39
N GLY A 173 2.79 12.16 -1.57
CA GLY A 173 3.34 13.03 -0.54
C GLY A 173 2.37 14.11 -0.07
N GLN A 174 1.52 14.62 -0.96
CA GLN A 174 0.48 15.62 -0.63
C GLN A 174 -0.69 15.04 0.17
N GLN A 175 -0.86 13.71 0.18
CA GLN A 175 -1.95 13.02 0.88
C GLN A 175 -3.34 13.62 0.56
N PRO A 176 -3.74 13.74 -0.73
CA PRO A 176 -5.04 14.27 -1.11
C PRO A 176 -6.18 13.38 -0.55
N ASP A 177 -7.37 13.96 -0.42
CA ASP A 177 -8.56 13.24 0.00
C ASP A 177 -9.02 12.24 -1.07
N PHE A 178 -8.85 12.58 -2.35
CA PHE A 178 -9.08 11.71 -3.49
C PHE A 178 -8.28 12.16 -4.72
N HIS A 179 -8.13 11.24 -5.66
CA HIS A 179 -7.41 11.44 -6.92
C HIS A 179 -8.37 11.26 -8.10
N ILE A 180 -8.33 12.16 -9.08
CA ILE A 180 -9.14 12.10 -10.29
C ILE A 180 -8.23 11.77 -11.48
N LEU A 181 -8.61 10.75 -12.25
CA LEU A 181 -8.06 10.47 -13.57
C LEU A 181 -9.01 11.03 -14.62
N MET A 182 -8.51 11.91 -15.49
CA MET A 182 -9.30 12.59 -16.53
C MET A 182 -9.47 11.78 -17.82
N GLY A 183 -8.77 10.65 -17.94
CA GLY A 183 -8.78 9.83 -19.16
C GLY A 183 -7.42 9.82 -19.85
N ASP A 184 -7.38 9.16 -21.00
CA ASP A 184 -6.18 8.95 -21.82
C ASP A 184 -4.99 8.31 -21.08
N ASP A 185 -5.30 7.54 -20.02
CA ASP A 185 -4.30 6.72 -19.35
C ASP A 185 -3.80 5.57 -20.23
N PHE A 186 -4.62 5.06 -21.14
CA PHE A 186 -4.23 4.04 -22.11
C PHE A 186 -4.87 4.33 -23.47
N SER A 187 -4.11 4.16 -24.55
CA SER A 187 -4.60 4.21 -25.91
C SER A 187 -4.56 2.84 -26.58
N ILE A 188 -5.60 2.52 -27.35
CA ILE A 188 -5.59 1.37 -28.26
C ILE A 188 -4.96 1.69 -29.62
N ASP A 189 -4.62 2.96 -29.88
CA ASP A 189 -4.03 3.37 -31.16
C ASP A 189 -2.54 2.98 -31.22
N PRO A 190 -2.13 2.13 -32.18
CA PRO A 190 -0.73 1.72 -32.33
C PRO A 190 0.10 2.82 -33.03
N LEU A 191 0.05 4.07 -32.56
CA LEU A 191 0.81 5.21 -33.13
C LEU A 191 2.29 4.88 -33.33
N ILE A 192 2.90 4.20 -32.35
CA ILE A 192 4.29 3.75 -32.40
C ILE A 192 4.54 2.79 -33.57
N GLY A 193 3.63 1.84 -33.79
CA GLY A 193 3.70 0.89 -34.90
C GLY A 193 3.45 1.54 -36.26
N LYS A 194 2.78 2.71 -36.28
CA LYS A 194 2.55 3.52 -37.48
C LYS A 194 3.73 4.45 -37.84
N GLY A 195 4.78 4.49 -37.02
CA GLY A 195 5.95 5.34 -37.26
C GLY A 195 5.70 6.84 -37.06
N GLN A 196 4.66 7.19 -36.29
CA GLN A 196 4.33 8.57 -35.90
C GLN A 196 5.01 8.94 -34.57
#